data_AF-I6V4V1-F1
#
_entry.id   AF-I6V4V1-F1
#
_cell.length_a   1.000
_cell.length_b   1.000
_cell.length_c   1.000
_cell.angle_alpha   90.00
_cell.angle_beta   90.00
_cell.angle_gamma   90.00
#
_symmetry.space_group_name_H-M   'P 1'
#
loop_
_entity.id
_entity.type
_entity.pdbx_description
1 polymer ?
#
loop_
_entity_poly.entity_id
_entity_poly.type
_entity_poly.pdbx_seq_one_letter_code
_entity_poly.pdbx_strand_id
1 'polypeptide(L)'
;MRRKSRILLCFAFLWLLGIAYYMYSGTNGSNRKEDWNEINAVKKRDPHNTNGEEQNMETLPPGKVRWQDFDQDAYVAATIVRPGQDAYARNKFNQVESDKLLM
;
A
#
# COMPACT_ATOMS: atom_id res chain seq x y z
N MET A 1 -35.18 -5.48 33.81
CA MET A 1 -34.07 -6.04 33.00
C MET A 1 -34.35 -7.39 32.30
N ARG A 2 -35.57 -7.99 32.36
CA ARG A 2 -35.88 -9.28 31.70
C ARG A 2 -36.48 -9.20 30.28
N ARG A 3 -36.78 -7.99 29.78
CA ARG A 3 -37.57 -7.82 28.54
C ARG A 3 -36.73 -7.69 27.27
N LYS A 4 -35.45 -7.29 27.37
CA LYS A 4 -34.52 -7.12 26.23
C LYS A 4 -33.59 -8.33 26.01
N SER A 5 -33.55 -9.28 26.97
CA SER A 5 -32.71 -10.47 26.88
C SER A 5 -33.06 -11.37 25.70
N ARG A 6 -34.34 -11.41 25.31
CA ARG A 6 -34.80 -12.20 24.15
C ARG A 6 -34.29 -11.61 22.83
N ILE A 7 -34.30 -10.29 22.70
CA ILE A 7 -33.79 -9.57 21.53
C ILE A 7 -32.27 -9.77 21.41
N LEU A 8 -31.53 -9.68 22.52
CA LEU A 8 -30.09 -9.97 22.54
C LEU A 8 -29.78 -11.42 22.17
N LEU A 9 -30.62 -12.38 22.60
CA LEU A 9 -30.46 -13.79 22.24
C LEU A 9 -30.72 -14.02 20.75
N CYS A 10 -31.73 -13.35 20.16
CA CYS A 10 -31.98 -13.37 18.72
C CYS A 10 -30.79 -12.78 17.94
N PHE A 11 -30.20 -11.67 18.39
CA PHE A 11 -28.99 -11.10 17.78
C PHE A 11 -27.79 -12.06 17.88
N ALA A 12 -27.60 -12.71 19.02
CA ALA A 12 -26.51 -13.67 19.20
C ALA A 12 -26.66 -14.87 18.26
N PHE A 13 -27.89 -15.40 18.11
CA PHE A 13 -28.18 -16.48 17.16
C PHE A 13 -27.97 -16.05 15.71
N LEU A 14 -28.47 -14.87 15.31
CA LEU A 14 -28.26 -14.32 13.97
C LEU A 14 -26.77 -14.11 13.66
N TRP A 15 -26.00 -13.66 14.64
CA TRP A 15 -24.56 -13.45 14.51
C TRP A 15 -23.81 -14.78 14.32
N LEU A 16 -24.14 -15.79 15.13
CA LEU A 16 -23.59 -17.14 14.97
C LEU A 16 -24.01 -17.78 13.64
N LEU A 17 -25.24 -17.56 13.19
CA LEU A 17 -25.72 -18.05 11.90
C LEU A 17 -24.99 -17.37 10.74
N GLY A 18 -24.69 -16.07 10.86
CA GLY A 18 -23.86 -15.33 9.92
C GLY A 18 -22.42 -15.84 9.86
N ILE A 19 -21.81 -16.18 11.00
CA ILE A 19 -20.47 -16.80 11.04
C ILE A 19 -20.50 -18.20 10.46
N ALA A 20 -21.50 -19.01 10.81
CA ALA A 20 -21.66 -20.35 10.27
C ALA A 20 -21.87 -20.30 8.75
N TYR A 21 -22.68 -19.36 8.25
CA TYR A 21 -22.83 -19.09 6.83
C TYR A 21 -21.54 -18.60 6.20
N TYR A 22 -20.79 -17.72 6.87
CA TYR A 22 -19.49 -17.25 6.40
C TYR A 22 -18.46 -18.38 6.34
N MET A 23 -18.45 -19.32 7.28
CA MET A 23 -17.56 -20.48 7.23
C MET A 23 -18.01 -21.49 6.17
N TYR A 24 -19.32 -21.71 6.03
CA TYR A 24 -19.88 -22.59 5.02
C TYR A 24 -19.71 -22.04 3.60
N SER A 25 -19.91 -20.74 3.38
CA SER A 25 -19.66 -20.05 2.11
C SER A 25 -18.17 -19.80 1.89
N GLY A 26 -17.42 -19.56 2.97
CA GLY A 26 -15.97 -19.45 2.98
C GLY A 26 -15.26 -20.75 2.65
N THR A 27 -15.87 -21.92 2.87
CA THR A 27 -15.29 -23.20 2.45
C THR A 27 -15.20 -23.33 0.92
N ASN A 28 -16.04 -22.62 0.16
CA ASN A 28 -15.92 -22.52 -1.31
C ASN A 28 -14.95 -21.40 -1.75
N GLY A 29 -14.43 -20.59 -0.82
CA GLY A 29 -13.61 -19.41 -1.10
C GLY A 29 -12.31 -19.30 -0.29
N SER A 30 -11.93 -20.34 0.45
CA SER A 30 -10.73 -20.35 1.31
C SER A 30 -9.39 -20.26 0.55
N ASN A 31 -9.39 -20.32 -0.78
CA ASN A 31 -8.19 -20.15 -1.61
C ASN A 31 -7.71 -18.68 -1.77
N ARG A 32 -8.25 -17.71 -1.02
CA ARG A 32 -7.85 -16.29 -1.13
C ARG A 32 -7.26 -15.67 0.14
N LYS A 33 -6.93 -16.47 1.17
CA LYS A 33 -6.37 -15.96 2.42
C LYS A 33 -4.87 -16.23 2.60
N GLU A 34 -4.22 -16.92 1.67
CA GLU A 34 -2.78 -17.21 1.74
C GLU A 34 -1.89 -16.05 1.27
N ASP A 35 -2.40 -15.13 0.45
CA ASP A 35 -1.61 -14.04 -0.15
C ASP A 35 -1.17 -12.92 0.83
N TRP A 36 -1.81 -12.78 1.99
CA TRP A 36 -1.48 -11.68 2.91
C TRP A 36 -0.19 -11.92 3.71
N ASN A 37 0.25 -13.17 3.85
CA ASN A 37 1.47 -13.49 4.60
C ASN A 37 2.74 -13.48 3.71
N GLU A 38 2.63 -13.58 2.38
CA GLU A 38 3.79 -13.49 1.48
C GLU A 38 4.32 -12.05 1.32
N ILE A 39 3.47 -11.02 1.47
CA ILE A 39 3.87 -9.62 1.33
C ILE A 39 4.98 -9.23 2.33
N ASN A 40 4.99 -9.84 3.53
CA ASN A 40 6.03 -9.59 4.54
C ASN A 40 7.36 -10.31 4.26
N ALA A 41 7.34 -11.40 3.49
CA ALA A 41 8.56 -12.13 3.11
C ALA A 41 9.27 -11.47 1.91
N VAL A 42 8.52 -10.88 0.98
CA VAL A 42 9.08 -10.16 -0.18
C VAL A 42 9.80 -8.87 0.23
N LYS A 43 9.35 -8.19 1.29
CA LYS A 43 9.96 -6.94 1.77
C LYS A 43 11.36 -7.10 2.40
N LYS A 44 11.86 -8.33 2.57
CA LYS A 44 13.21 -8.63 3.11
C LYS A 44 14.23 -9.11 2.08
N ARG A 45 13.91 -9.06 0.77
CA ARG A 45 14.90 -9.32 -0.27
C ARG A 45 15.48 -7.99 -0.74
N ASP A 46 16.72 -7.76 -0.36
CA ASP A 46 17.55 -6.63 -0.77
C ASP A 46 17.54 -6.45 -2.29
N PRO A 47 17.42 -5.21 -2.82
CA PRO A 47 17.61 -4.95 -4.24
C PRO A 47 19.10 -4.66 -4.47
N HIS A 48 19.93 -5.68 -4.34
CA HIS A 48 21.27 -5.59 -4.91
C HIS A 48 21.60 -6.88 -5.66
N ASN A 49 21.76 -6.70 -6.97
CA ASN A 49 22.57 -7.50 -7.87
C ASN A 49 21.93 -8.83 -8.34
N THR A 50 21.43 -8.82 -9.58
CA THR A 50 22.01 -9.53 -10.74
C THR A 50 20.95 -9.80 -11.82
N ASN A 51 21.36 -9.53 -13.06
CA ASN A 51 20.84 -10.04 -14.33
C ASN A 51 19.63 -9.31 -14.96
N GLY A 52 19.96 -8.38 -15.84
CA GLY A 52 19.02 -7.77 -16.78
C GLY A 52 19.66 -6.76 -17.74
N GLU A 53 20.94 -6.92 -18.09
CA GLU A 53 21.41 -6.41 -19.38
C GLU A 53 20.65 -7.21 -20.46
N GLU A 54 20.22 -6.56 -21.54
CA GLU A 54 19.41 -7.13 -22.64
C GLU A 54 17.88 -7.02 -22.54
N GLN A 55 17.31 -5.86 -22.19
CA GLN A 55 15.99 -5.50 -22.73
C GLN A 55 15.94 -4.00 -23.06
N ASN A 56 15.74 -3.72 -24.35
CA ASN A 56 15.10 -2.51 -24.85
C ASN A 56 16.00 -1.26 -25.05
N MET A 57 16.67 -1.20 -26.22
CA MET A 57 16.87 0.06 -26.94
C MET A 57 15.50 0.65 -27.34
N GLU A 58 14.66 0.97 -26.37
CA GLU A 58 13.46 1.76 -26.59
C GLU A 58 13.98 3.18 -26.76
N THR A 59 14.21 3.55 -28.01
CA THR A 59 14.61 4.90 -28.37
C THR A 59 13.45 5.78 -27.95
N LEU A 60 13.56 6.41 -26.79
CA LEU A 60 12.53 7.31 -26.29
C LEU A 60 12.28 8.38 -27.35
N PRO A 61 11.01 8.79 -27.54
CA PRO A 61 10.73 9.91 -28.43
C PRO A 61 11.56 11.13 -28.01
N PRO A 62 12.07 11.91 -28.97
CA PRO A 62 12.93 13.05 -28.67
C PRO A 62 12.25 13.98 -27.67
N GLY A 63 12.95 14.31 -26.59
CA GLY A 63 12.45 15.13 -25.50
C GLY A 63 11.81 14.36 -24.33
N LYS A 64 11.78 13.02 -24.36
CA LYS A 64 11.43 12.21 -23.18
C LYS A 64 12.68 11.63 -22.52
N VAL A 65 12.65 11.61 -21.19
CA VAL A 65 13.73 11.10 -20.34
C VAL A 65 13.25 9.79 -19.73
N ARG A 66 14.13 8.78 -19.65
CA ARG A 66 13.79 7.53 -18.95
C ARG A 66 13.68 7.85 -17.47
N TRP A 67 12.87 7.11 -16.73
CA TRP A 67 12.74 7.39 -15.30
C TRP A 67 14.10 7.29 -14.57
N GLN A 68 14.99 6.38 -14.99
CA GLN A 68 16.33 6.24 -14.42
C GLN A 68 17.21 7.45 -14.63
N ASP A 69 17.00 8.17 -15.74
CA ASP A 69 17.79 9.32 -16.16
C ASP A 69 17.17 10.64 -15.67
N PHE A 70 16.07 10.56 -14.89
CA PHE A 70 15.37 11.74 -14.39
C PHE A 70 16.12 12.35 -13.20
N ASP A 71 16.43 13.63 -13.29
CA ASP A 71 17.02 14.39 -12.18
C ASP A 71 15.94 14.75 -11.14
N GLN A 72 15.70 13.79 -10.25
CA GLN A 72 14.74 13.94 -9.15
C GLN A 72 15.14 15.08 -8.22
N ASP A 73 16.43 15.22 -7.90
CA ASP A 73 16.91 16.21 -6.94
C ASP A 73 16.63 17.64 -7.42
N ALA A 74 16.94 17.93 -8.68
CA ALA A 74 16.63 19.23 -9.28
C ALA A 74 15.12 19.51 -9.28
N TYR A 75 14.29 18.48 -9.52
CA TYR A 75 12.84 18.63 -9.58
C TYR A 75 12.21 18.88 -8.20
N VAL A 76 12.60 18.11 -7.18
CA VAL A 76 12.06 18.24 -5.82
C VAL A 76 12.57 19.51 -5.15
N ALA A 77 13.84 19.88 -5.36
CA ALA A 77 14.47 21.06 -4.76
C ALA A 77 13.70 22.36 -5.06
N ALA A 78 13.03 22.44 -6.23
CA ALA A 78 12.21 23.61 -6.60
C ALA A 78 11.06 23.88 -5.63
N THR A 79 10.59 22.87 -4.88
CA THR A 79 9.41 22.98 -4.02
C THR A 79 9.63 22.53 -2.58
N ILE A 80 10.89 22.38 -2.16
CA ILE A 80 11.23 21.94 -0.80
C ILE A 80 10.68 22.90 0.26
N VAL A 81 10.25 22.35 1.39
CA VAL A 81 9.76 23.16 2.52
C VAL A 81 10.93 23.95 3.11
N ARG A 82 10.76 25.29 3.17
CA ARG A 82 11.79 26.17 3.75
C ARG A 82 11.88 25.96 5.27
N PRO A 83 13.06 26.16 5.89
CA PRO A 83 13.20 26.10 7.34
C PRO A 83 12.18 27.01 8.05
N GLY A 84 11.46 26.47 9.02
CA GLY A 84 10.43 27.18 9.78
C GLY A 84 9.05 27.29 9.10
N GLN A 85 8.89 26.76 7.89
CA GLN A 85 7.57 26.61 7.27
C GLN A 85 6.88 25.31 7.72
N ASP A 86 5.56 25.29 7.66
CA ASP A 86 4.78 24.09 7.99
C ASP A 86 4.90 23.02 6.89
N ALA A 87 5.43 21.86 7.26
CA ALA A 87 5.62 20.71 6.38
C ALA A 87 4.31 20.06 5.90
N TYR A 88 3.16 20.39 6.50
CA TYR A 88 1.85 19.81 6.19
C TYR A 88 0.91 20.76 5.43
N ALA A 89 1.28 22.03 5.29
CA ALA A 89 0.41 23.06 4.73
C ALA A 89 -0.09 22.70 3.32
N ARG A 90 0.81 22.18 2.48
CA ARG A 90 0.56 21.88 1.06
C ARG A 90 -0.19 20.56 0.85
N ASN A 91 0.24 19.47 1.49
CA ASN A 91 -0.21 18.13 1.11
C ASN A 91 -0.90 17.33 2.23
N LYS A 92 -1.14 17.90 3.41
CA LYS A 92 -1.70 17.19 4.59
C LYS A 92 -0.90 15.95 5.02
N PHE A 93 0.29 15.76 4.47
CA PHE A 93 1.31 14.81 4.88
C PHE A 93 2.63 15.55 5.10
N ASN A 94 3.60 14.90 5.75
CA ASN A 94 4.88 15.51 6.04
C ASN A 94 5.73 15.59 4.76
N GLN A 95 5.77 16.77 4.14
CA GLN A 95 6.53 16.96 2.90
C GLN A 95 8.04 16.78 3.13
N VAL A 96 8.57 17.21 4.28
CA VAL A 96 10.02 17.08 4.59
C VAL A 96 10.45 15.62 4.68
N GLU A 97 9.59 14.72 5.18
CA GLU A 97 9.92 13.29 5.20
C GLU A 97 9.73 12.63 3.83
N SER A 98 8.74 13.09 3.05
CA SER A 98 8.54 12.60 1.69
C SER A 98 9.71 12.95 0.76
N ASP A 99 10.22 14.18 0.86
CA ASP A 99 11.29 14.69 -0.02
C ASP A 99 12.64 13.97 0.21
N LYS A 100 12.79 13.21 1.31
CA LYS A 100 14.00 12.41 1.61
C LYS A 100 14.04 11.05 0.93
N LEU A 101 12.91 10.58 0.40
CA LEU A 101 12.80 9.24 -0.18
C LEU A 101 13.34 9.24 -1.62
N LEU A 102 14.28 8.34 -1.90
CA LEU A 102 14.76 8.05 -3.26
C LEU A 102 13.80 7.07 -3.95
N MET A 103 13.66 7.21 -5.27
CA MET A 103 12.81 6.36 -6.13
C MET A 103 13.61 5.64 -7.19
#